data_AF-A0A286H555-F1
#
_entry.id   AF-A0A286H555-F1
#
_cell.length_a   1.000
_cell.length_b   1.000
_cell.length_c   1.000
_cell.angle_alpha   90.00
_cell.angle_beta   90.00
_cell.angle_gamma   90.00
#
_symmetry.space_group_name_H-M   'P 1'
#
loop_
_entity.id
_entity.type
_entity.pdbx_description
1 polymer ?
#
loop_
_entity_poly.entity_id
_entity_poly.type
_entity_poly.pdbx_seq_one_letter_code
_entity_poly.pdbx_strand_id
1 'polypeptide(L)'
;MPSPVAPAPTAVPPAPGTLRAGLAHPIALVRWFWAAYMTPGRPGRATTETELRWIYAAWLGAFLLKMLGSTWDVSWHFKWLRDDLAPPHLLNSAGTVVVVGLVIFHSYSGYGVDRRALRLMQWGIGAFLIAVPIDILNHRINGLDITSWSPSHALLYLGTAIMLAGAIRGWWLYAAPGRGRDLVSLGLWLFFVENVLFPNQHQEYGVLSLEAYDAGRTTAEPQLLDFAASQGQSPAMFMLPVPSWVHPAWLVCAGLLSLVLARRIVGLRWTATTIAAVYLAYRAVMWLALVGMGFPASVLPLVLLVGAVLVDLAVTYRVPGWAAGPLVAGVVYGVGYGQESLGLLPPWNWWSLLPVAVGFGVLWAGVDLVARSRWLARWRSADEPVAEQVPAPV
;
A
#
# COMPACT_ATOMS: atom_id res chain seq x y z
N MET A 1 -12.89 -30.75 49.14
CA MET A 1 -12.98 -29.27 49.10
C MET A 1 -13.73 -28.88 47.84
N PRO A 2 -14.78 -28.04 47.92
CA PRO A 2 -15.48 -27.57 46.73
C PRO A 2 -14.55 -26.71 45.88
N SER A 3 -14.55 -26.95 44.56
CA SER A 3 -13.80 -26.13 43.62
C SER A 3 -14.28 -24.67 43.71
N PRO A 4 -13.37 -23.68 43.72
CA PRO A 4 -13.76 -22.29 43.75
C PRO A 4 -14.64 -21.97 42.54
N VAL A 5 -15.83 -21.43 42.83
CA VAL A 5 -16.77 -20.95 41.82
C VAL A 5 -16.07 -19.89 40.99
N ALA A 6 -16.01 -20.06 39.67
CA ALA A 6 -15.44 -19.08 38.78
C ALA A 6 -16.17 -17.73 38.97
N PRO A 7 -15.44 -16.61 39.11
CA PRO A 7 -16.07 -15.31 39.28
C PRO A 7 -17.02 -15.01 38.12
N ALA A 8 -18.19 -14.45 38.45
CA ALA A 8 -19.17 -14.05 37.45
C ALA A 8 -18.54 -13.07 36.43
N PRO A 9 -18.83 -13.21 35.13
CA PRO A 9 -18.28 -12.32 34.12
C PRO A 9 -18.68 -10.88 34.43
N THR A 10 -17.70 -10.00 34.52
CA THR A 10 -17.92 -8.56 34.69
C THR A 10 -18.77 -8.04 33.54
N ALA A 11 -19.89 -7.39 33.86
CA ALA A 11 -20.78 -6.82 32.87
C ALA A 11 -20.03 -5.80 32.00
N VAL A 12 -20.10 -5.98 30.68
CA VAL A 12 -19.51 -5.04 29.72
C VAL A 12 -20.28 -3.72 29.83
N PRO A 13 -19.60 -2.56 30.02
CA PRO A 13 -20.28 -1.27 30.07
C PRO A 13 -21.04 -1.00 28.76
N PRO A 14 -22.09 -0.15 28.77
CA PRO A 14 -22.82 0.18 27.56
C PRO A 14 -21.90 0.89 26.55
N ALA A 15 -22.13 0.64 25.26
CA ALA A 15 -21.40 1.29 24.19
C ALA A 15 -21.61 2.82 24.22
N PRO A 16 -20.59 3.62 23.85
CA PRO A 16 -20.80 5.04 23.64
C PRO A 16 -21.83 5.23 22.52
N GLY A 17 -22.96 5.85 22.83
CA GLY A 17 -24.10 5.94 21.91
C GLY A 17 -23.80 6.63 20.57
N THR A 18 -22.66 7.34 20.46
CA THR A 18 -22.13 7.87 19.20
C THR A 18 -20.59 7.88 19.21
N LEU A 19 -19.98 7.89 18.01
CA LEU A 19 -18.52 8.06 17.86
C LEU A 19 -18.03 9.36 18.51
N ARG A 20 -18.76 10.47 18.33
CA ARG A 20 -18.42 11.77 18.91
C ARG A 20 -18.34 11.70 20.44
N ALA A 21 -19.32 11.05 21.07
CA ALA A 21 -19.34 10.86 22.52
C ALA A 21 -18.18 9.96 23.00
N GLY A 22 -17.85 8.91 22.23
CA GLY A 22 -16.68 8.08 22.51
C GLY A 22 -15.36 8.84 22.43
N LEU A 23 -15.19 9.64 21.37
CA LEU A 23 -13.96 10.44 21.17
C LEU A 23 -13.80 11.56 22.21
N ALA A 24 -14.89 12.08 22.76
CA ALA A 24 -14.83 13.04 23.89
C ALA A 24 -14.34 12.39 25.19
N HIS A 25 -14.44 11.07 25.32
CA HIS A 25 -14.01 10.31 26.49
C HIS A 25 -13.13 9.11 26.08
N PRO A 26 -11.92 9.36 25.55
CA PRO A 26 -11.11 8.34 24.88
C PRO A 26 -10.74 7.17 25.81
N ILE A 27 -10.47 7.44 27.08
CA ILE A 27 -10.16 6.39 28.07
C ILE A 27 -11.38 5.48 28.30
N ALA A 28 -12.58 6.05 28.42
CA ALA A 28 -13.80 5.26 28.60
C ALA A 28 -14.12 4.44 27.35
N LEU A 29 -13.92 5.02 26.16
CA LEU A 29 -14.06 4.32 24.88
C LEU A 29 -13.11 3.12 24.78
N VAL A 30 -11.82 3.29 25.13
CA VAL A 30 -10.84 2.20 25.13
C VAL A 30 -11.21 1.11 26.14
N ARG A 31 -11.62 1.49 27.36
CA ARG A 31 -12.04 0.51 28.39
C ARG A 31 -13.26 -0.30 27.94
N TRP A 32 -14.24 0.36 27.34
CA TRP A 32 -15.40 -0.29 26.76
C TRP A 32 -15.00 -1.24 25.64
N PHE A 33 -14.22 -0.76 24.66
CA PHE A 33 -13.77 -1.57 23.54
C PHE A 33 -13.01 -2.82 24.01
N TRP A 34 -12.10 -2.65 24.98
CA TRP A 34 -11.36 -3.75 25.57
C TRP A 34 -12.29 -4.78 26.20
N ALA A 35 -13.21 -4.35 27.07
CA ALA A 35 -14.16 -5.23 27.73
C ALA A 35 -15.09 -5.95 26.73
N ALA A 36 -15.50 -5.29 25.65
CA ALA A 36 -16.43 -5.82 24.66
C ALA A 36 -15.76 -6.78 23.65
N TYR A 37 -14.56 -6.43 23.16
CA TYR A 37 -13.98 -7.09 21.99
C TYR A 37 -12.64 -7.79 22.22
N MET A 38 -11.87 -7.41 23.26
CA MET A 38 -10.61 -8.07 23.60
C MET A 38 -10.88 -9.30 24.46
N THR A 39 -11.51 -10.30 23.84
CA THR A 39 -11.72 -11.64 24.42
C THR A 39 -11.00 -12.69 23.55
N PRO A 40 -10.29 -13.67 24.15
CA PRO A 40 -9.60 -14.71 23.39
C PRO A 40 -10.54 -15.44 22.43
N GLY A 41 -10.12 -15.60 21.18
CA GLY A 41 -10.91 -16.29 20.16
C GLY A 41 -10.06 -16.92 19.06
N ARG A 42 -10.71 -17.63 18.15
CA ARG A 42 -10.07 -18.25 16.98
C ARG A 42 -10.40 -17.45 15.71
N PRO A 43 -9.49 -17.36 14.73
CA PRO A 43 -9.79 -16.77 13.43
C PRO A 43 -11.03 -17.43 12.81
N GLY A 44 -11.88 -16.63 12.17
CA GLY A 44 -13.20 -17.04 11.68
C GLY A 44 -14.32 -16.81 12.68
N ARG A 45 -14.05 -16.10 13.79
CA ARG A 45 -15.07 -15.73 14.77
C ARG A 45 -16.20 -14.95 14.10
N ALA A 46 -17.44 -15.28 14.46
CA ALA A 46 -18.62 -14.58 13.96
C ALA A 46 -18.46 -13.07 14.19
N THR A 47 -18.58 -12.31 13.10
CA THR A 47 -18.39 -10.86 13.07
C THR A 47 -19.55 -10.29 12.28
N THR A 48 -20.30 -9.36 12.87
CA THR A 48 -21.39 -8.68 12.17
C THR A 48 -20.84 -7.76 11.10
N GLU A 49 -21.66 -7.42 10.11
CA GLU A 49 -21.29 -6.48 9.04
C GLU A 49 -20.84 -5.11 9.57
N THR A 50 -21.47 -4.64 10.66
CA THR A 50 -21.13 -3.36 11.28
C THR A 50 -19.74 -3.43 11.93
N GLU A 51 -19.47 -4.47 12.71
CA GLU A 51 -18.14 -4.69 13.31
C GLU A 51 -17.07 -4.83 12.25
N LEU A 52 -17.34 -5.60 11.20
CA LEU A 52 -16.43 -5.78 10.07
C LEU A 52 -16.09 -4.43 9.42
N ARG A 53 -17.11 -3.58 9.16
CA ARG A 53 -16.89 -2.24 8.59
C ARG A 53 -16.05 -1.37 9.50
N TRP A 54 -16.25 -1.40 10.82
CA TRP A 54 -15.41 -0.64 11.76
C TRP A 54 -13.95 -1.10 11.74
N ILE A 55 -13.74 -2.41 11.78
CA ILE A 55 -12.40 -3.01 11.71
C ILE A 55 -11.68 -2.62 10.42
N TYR A 56 -12.35 -2.74 9.27
CA TYR A 56 -11.74 -2.42 7.98
C TYR A 56 -11.66 -0.92 7.69
N ALA A 57 -12.53 -0.09 8.28
CA ALA A 57 -12.34 1.36 8.29
C ALA A 57 -11.07 1.76 9.06
N ALA A 58 -10.75 1.07 10.16
CA ALA A 58 -9.49 1.28 10.87
C ALA A 58 -8.27 0.86 10.03
N TRP A 59 -8.36 -0.25 9.28
CA TRP A 59 -7.32 -0.61 8.30
C TRP A 59 -7.14 0.47 7.23
N LEU A 60 -8.24 0.97 6.64
CA LEU A 60 -8.18 2.05 5.65
C LEU A 60 -7.58 3.33 6.23
N GLY A 61 -7.97 3.70 7.45
CA GLY A 61 -7.41 4.85 8.15
C GLY A 61 -5.91 4.69 8.43
N ALA A 62 -5.48 3.51 8.87
CA ALA A 62 -4.07 3.23 9.14
C ALA A 62 -3.21 3.35 7.87
N PHE A 63 -3.67 2.78 6.76
CA PHE A 63 -2.96 2.89 5.48
C PHE A 63 -3.07 4.27 4.85
N LEU A 64 -4.14 5.03 5.09
CA LEU A 64 -4.22 6.44 4.70
C LEU A 64 -3.14 7.27 5.39
N LEU A 65 -2.95 7.09 6.71
CA LEU A 65 -1.88 7.76 7.44
C LEU A 65 -0.50 7.40 6.86
N LYS A 66 -0.27 6.11 6.55
CA LYS A 66 0.98 5.68 5.91
C LYS A 66 1.16 6.26 4.50
N MET A 67 0.11 6.29 3.68
CA MET A 67 0.17 6.85 2.33
C MET A 67 0.46 8.36 2.35
N LEU A 68 -0.19 9.11 3.25
CA LEU A 68 0.07 10.53 3.44
C LEU A 68 1.48 10.79 3.98
N GLY A 69 1.89 10.04 5.01
CA GLY A 69 3.22 10.15 5.61
C GLY A 69 4.31 9.87 4.60
N SER A 70 4.24 8.75 3.90
CA SER A 70 5.22 8.33 2.89
C SER A 70 5.28 9.26 1.68
N THR A 71 4.16 9.75 1.16
CA THR A 71 4.16 10.75 0.07
C THR A 71 4.87 12.04 0.48
N TRP A 72 4.66 12.49 1.72
CA TRP A 72 5.38 13.63 2.25
C TRP A 72 6.87 13.30 2.50
N ASP A 73 7.18 12.09 2.96
CA ASP A 73 8.52 11.62 3.29
C ASP A 73 9.47 11.65 2.09
N VAL A 74 9.03 11.18 0.92
CA VAL A 74 9.85 11.25 -0.30
C VAL A 74 10.23 12.70 -0.58
N SER A 75 9.24 13.59 -0.56
CA SER A 75 9.47 15.01 -0.81
C SER A 75 10.35 15.68 0.25
N TRP A 76 10.25 15.23 1.50
CA TRP A 76 11.08 15.67 2.61
C TRP A 76 12.55 15.35 2.37
N HIS A 77 12.87 14.12 1.97
CA HIS A 77 14.25 13.67 1.75
C HIS A 77 14.91 14.26 0.50
N PHE A 78 14.14 14.83 -0.43
CA PHE A 78 14.69 15.65 -1.52
C PHE A 78 15.01 17.10 -1.09
N LYS A 79 14.54 17.52 0.09
CA LYS A 79 14.75 18.88 0.62
C LYS A 79 15.74 18.90 1.78
N TRP A 80 15.57 18.00 2.75
CA TRP A 80 16.28 18.02 4.01
C TRP A 80 17.08 16.74 4.24
N LEU A 81 18.22 16.92 4.90
CA LEU A 81 18.93 15.81 5.50
C LEU A 81 18.08 15.26 6.66
N ARG A 82 17.97 13.94 6.75
CA ARG A 82 17.09 13.21 7.67
C ARG A 82 17.11 13.75 9.11
N ASP A 83 15.92 13.81 9.70
CA ASP A 83 15.68 13.96 11.14
C ASP A 83 14.84 12.75 11.61
N ASP A 84 15.23 12.07 12.69
CA ASP A 84 14.54 10.87 13.20
C ASP A 84 13.10 11.18 13.70
N LEU A 85 12.79 12.45 13.95
CA LEU A 85 11.45 12.91 14.32
C LEU A 85 10.81 13.78 13.22
N ALA A 86 11.23 13.60 11.97
CA ALA A 86 10.63 14.30 10.84
C ALA A 86 9.10 14.12 10.87
N PRO A 87 8.32 15.20 10.73
CA PRO A 87 6.86 15.13 10.67
C PRO A 87 6.26 14.03 9.76
N PRO A 88 6.78 13.74 8.55
CA PRO A 88 6.30 12.59 7.76
C PRO A 88 6.52 11.23 8.45
N HIS A 89 7.63 11.05 9.18
CA HIS A 89 7.91 9.82 9.95
C HIS A 89 6.93 9.64 11.09
N LEU A 90 6.54 10.72 11.76
CA LEU A 90 5.52 10.67 12.82
C LEU A 90 4.16 10.21 12.27
N LEU A 91 3.78 10.70 11.09
CA LEU A 91 2.53 10.31 10.43
C LEU A 91 2.56 8.83 9.99
N ASN A 92 3.67 8.39 9.41
CA ASN A 92 3.92 6.98 9.09
C ASN A 92 3.92 6.07 10.32
N SER A 93 4.53 6.54 11.41
CA SER A 93 4.58 5.82 12.69
C SER A 93 3.20 5.68 13.31
N ALA A 94 2.38 6.73 13.27
CA ALA A 94 0.99 6.69 13.73
C ALA A 94 0.18 5.62 12.98
N GLY A 95 0.26 5.59 11.64
CA GLY A 95 -0.38 4.53 10.85
C GLY A 95 0.15 3.13 11.19
N THR A 96 1.46 3.00 11.44
CA THR A 96 2.10 1.74 11.83
C THR A 96 1.62 1.24 13.20
N VAL A 97 1.48 2.13 14.20
CA VAL A 97 0.94 1.77 15.52
C VAL A 97 -0.49 1.24 15.40
N VAL A 98 -1.34 1.87 14.58
CA VAL A 98 -2.71 1.38 14.35
C VAL A 98 -2.70 0.00 13.69
N VAL A 99 -1.86 -0.20 12.66
CA VAL A 99 -1.67 -1.51 12.02
C VAL A 99 -1.26 -2.58 13.03
N VAL A 100 -0.24 -2.31 13.87
CA VAL A 100 0.23 -3.25 14.90
C VAL A 100 -0.92 -3.59 15.85
N GLY A 101 -1.67 -2.59 16.31
CA GLY A 101 -2.86 -2.76 17.13
C GLY A 101 -3.91 -3.65 16.47
N LEU A 102 -4.18 -3.47 15.17
CA LEU A 102 -5.12 -4.28 14.40
C LEU A 102 -4.65 -5.74 14.29
N VAL A 103 -3.36 -5.98 14.01
CA VAL A 103 -2.85 -7.36 13.94
C VAL A 103 -2.90 -8.04 15.30
N ILE A 104 -2.59 -7.34 16.39
CA ILE A 104 -2.75 -7.86 17.76
C ILE A 104 -4.22 -8.19 18.03
N PHE A 105 -5.14 -7.27 17.70
CA PHE A 105 -6.57 -7.45 17.85
C PHE A 105 -7.05 -8.70 17.12
N HIS A 106 -6.72 -8.86 15.85
CA HIS A 106 -7.08 -10.04 15.06
C HIS A 106 -6.45 -11.32 15.60
N SER A 107 -5.18 -11.26 16.03
CA SER A 107 -4.45 -12.41 16.58
C SER A 107 -5.05 -12.92 17.88
N TYR A 108 -5.52 -12.00 18.73
CA TYR A 108 -6.07 -12.34 20.04
C TYR A 108 -7.55 -12.72 19.96
N SER A 109 -8.35 -11.98 19.20
CA SER A 109 -9.82 -12.11 19.20
C SER A 109 -10.37 -13.00 18.09
N GLY A 110 -9.68 -13.09 16.95
CA GLY A 110 -10.12 -13.80 15.76
C GLY A 110 -11.24 -13.12 14.94
N TYR A 111 -11.66 -11.89 15.29
CA TYR A 111 -12.71 -11.17 14.57
C TYR A 111 -12.28 -10.74 13.15
N GLY A 112 -13.20 -10.79 12.20
CA GLY A 112 -13.09 -10.19 10.87
C GLY A 112 -12.06 -10.80 9.91
N VAL A 113 -11.44 -11.93 10.26
CA VAL A 113 -10.40 -12.61 9.45
C VAL A 113 -10.45 -14.12 9.59
N ASP A 114 -10.07 -14.84 8.53
CA ASP A 114 -9.79 -16.28 8.59
C ASP A 114 -8.32 -16.54 8.96
N ARG A 115 -7.96 -17.81 9.17
CA ARG A 115 -6.59 -18.20 9.55
C ARG A 115 -5.55 -17.76 8.51
N ARG A 116 -5.86 -17.86 7.22
CA ARG A 116 -4.94 -17.44 6.15
C ARG A 116 -4.75 -15.93 6.10
N ALA A 117 -5.83 -15.14 6.17
CA ALA A 117 -5.76 -13.70 6.22
C ALA A 117 -4.94 -13.23 7.43
N LEU A 118 -5.21 -13.80 8.61
CA LEU A 118 -4.43 -13.50 9.81
C LEU A 118 -2.95 -13.84 9.64
N ARG A 119 -2.61 -15.00 9.08
CA ARG A 119 -1.20 -15.36 8.85
C ARG A 119 -0.51 -14.40 7.91
N LEU A 120 -1.17 -13.96 6.83
CA LEU A 120 -0.63 -12.94 5.93
C LEU A 120 -0.39 -11.62 6.68
N MET A 121 -1.36 -11.18 7.49
CA MET A 121 -1.20 -9.98 8.32
C MET A 121 -0.01 -10.10 9.29
N GLN A 122 0.12 -11.25 9.97
CA GLN A 122 1.21 -11.54 10.92
C GLN A 122 2.58 -11.60 10.24
N TRP A 123 2.70 -12.31 9.11
CA TRP A 123 3.95 -12.35 8.34
C TRP A 123 4.33 -10.98 7.79
N GLY A 124 3.35 -10.25 7.26
CA GLY A 124 3.55 -8.91 6.73
C GLY A 124 4.04 -7.92 7.79
N ILE A 125 3.38 -7.87 8.96
CA ILE A 125 3.83 -6.99 10.06
C ILE A 125 5.15 -7.45 10.66
N GLY A 126 5.39 -8.77 10.76
CA GLY A 126 6.66 -9.30 11.23
C GLY A 126 7.83 -8.87 10.35
N ALA A 127 7.69 -9.02 9.02
CA ALA A 127 8.68 -8.55 8.05
C ALA A 127 8.87 -7.03 8.13
N PHE A 128 7.79 -6.26 8.24
CA PHE A 128 7.84 -4.81 8.38
C PHE A 128 8.60 -4.37 9.65
N LEU A 129 8.29 -4.96 10.81
CA LEU A 129 8.92 -4.60 12.08
C LEU A 129 10.39 -5.02 12.15
N ILE A 130 10.79 -6.10 11.45
CA ILE A 130 12.20 -6.46 11.28
C ILE A 130 12.91 -5.45 10.37
N ALA A 131 12.23 -4.94 9.34
CA ALA A 131 12.80 -3.98 8.41
C ALA A 131 13.11 -2.64 9.08
N VAL A 132 12.30 -2.17 10.04
CA VAL A 132 12.52 -0.88 10.74
C VAL A 132 13.94 -0.73 11.34
N PRO A 133 14.44 -1.64 12.21
CA PRO A 133 15.80 -1.50 12.75
C PRO A 133 16.89 -1.71 11.69
N ILE A 134 16.65 -2.55 10.68
CA ILE A 134 17.57 -2.72 9.54
C ILE A 134 17.68 -1.40 8.77
N ASP A 135 16.56 -0.71 8.57
CA ASP A 135 16.47 0.55 7.87
C ASP A 135 17.20 1.65 8.64
N ILE A 136 16.92 1.80 9.94
CA ILE A 136 17.66 2.73 10.83
C ILE A 136 19.17 2.47 10.77
N LEU A 137 19.60 1.20 10.80
CA LEU A 137 21.02 0.86 10.71
C LEU A 137 21.59 1.20 9.32
N ASN A 138 20.85 0.89 8.26
CA ASN A 138 21.22 1.25 6.89
C ASN A 138 21.44 2.75 6.75
N HIS A 139 20.58 3.58 7.34
CA HIS A 139 20.75 5.04 7.34
C HIS A 139 21.90 5.52 8.20
N ARG A 140 22.20 4.86 9.33
CA ARG A 140 23.35 5.22 10.16
C ARG A 140 24.69 4.89 9.49
N ILE A 141 24.74 3.80 8.73
CA ILE A 141 25.97 3.34 8.06
C ILE A 141 26.17 4.10 6.74
N ASN A 142 25.12 4.20 5.93
CA ASN A 142 25.18 4.78 4.58
C ASN A 142 24.75 6.25 4.54
N GLY A 143 24.31 6.81 5.67
CA GLY A 143 24.22 8.24 5.93
C GLY A 143 23.02 8.97 5.33
N LEU A 144 22.55 8.55 4.16
CA LEU A 144 21.39 9.13 3.49
C LEU A 144 20.20 8.19 3.57
N ASP A 145 19.01 8.76 3.47
CA ASP A 145 17.79 8.03 3.13
C ASP A 145 17.83 7.63 1.64
N ILE A 146 18.89 6.91 1.28
CA ILE A 146 19.64 7.11 0.03
C ILE A 146 18.86 6.71 -1.21
N THR A 147 17.88 5.81 -1.08
CA THR A 147 16.94 5.47 -2.15
C THR A 147 15.68 4.82 -1.57
N SER A 148 14.51 5.09 -2.15
CA SER A 148 13.32 4.25 -2.01
C SER A 148 13.52 2.84 -2.60
N TRP A 149 14.70 2.54 -3.15
CA TRP A 149 15.05 1.28 -3.78
C TRP A 149 15.98 0.43 -2.91
N SER A 150 16.30 0.88 -1.69
CA SER A 150 17.20 0.13 -0.82
C SER A 150 16.58 -1.21 -0.41
N PRO A 151 17.40 -2.22 -0.09
CA PRO A 151 16.89 -3.50 0.41
C PRO A 151 16.03 -3.37 1.67
N SER A 152 16.33 -2.42 2.56
CA SER A 152 15.56 -2.15 3.77
C SER A 152 14.15 -1.62 3.43
N HIS A 153 14.06 -0.65 2.53
CA HIS A 153 12.80 -0.15 1.98
C HIS A 153 12.00 -1.22 1.27
N ALA A 154 12.65 -2.02 0.42
CA ALA A 154 12.00 -3.14 -0.27
C ALA A 154 11.36 -4.12 0.72
N LEU A 155 11.99 -4.37 1.87
CA LEU A 155 11.42 -5.22 2.92
C LEU A 155 10.22 -4.58 3.62
N LEU A 156 10.24 -3.24 3.84
CA LEU A 156 9.07 -2.49 4.34
C LEU A 156 7.89 -2.59 3.37
N TYR A 157 8.11 -2.40 2.06
CA TYR A 157 7.04 -2.48 1.06
C TYR A 157 6.53 -3.91 0.88
N LEU A 158 7.41 -4.90 0.93
CA LEU A 158 7.03 -6.31 0.86
C LEU A 158 6.18 -6.72 2.07
N GLY A 159 6.61 -6.36 3.28
CA GLY A 159 5.84 -6.59 4.51
C GLY A 159 4.45 -5.94 4.43
N THR A 160 4.41 -4.69 3.97
CA THR A 160 3.16 -3.95 3.75
C THR A 160 2.25 -4.61 2.71
N ALA A 161 2.80 -5.05 1.58
CA ALA A 161 2.05 -5.74 0.53
C ALA A 161 1.46 -7.08 1.00
N ILE A 162 2.25 -7.88 1.73
CA ILE A 162 1.78 -9.15 2.30
C ILE A 162 0.64 -8.92 3.30
N MET A 163 0.78 -7.90 4.14
CA MET A 163 -0.24 -7.53 5.11
C MET A 163 -1.53 -7.02 4.44
N LEU A 164 -1.42 -6.15 3.43
CA LEU A 164 -2.56 -5.70 2.61
C LEU A 164 -3.23 -6.87 1.90
N ALA A 165 -2.48 -7.86 1.40
CA ALA A 165 -3.07 -9.07 0.83
C ALA A 165 -3.91 -9.85 1.85
N GLY A 166 -3.48 -9.87 3.12
CA GLY A 166 -4.26 -10.40 4.24
C GLY A 166 -5.56 -9.61 4.49
N ALA A 167 -5.48 -8.29 4.54
CA ALA A 167 -6.65 -7.42 4.70
C ALA A 167 -7.63 -7.53 3.52
N ILE A 168 -7.14 -7.47 2.28
CA ILE A 168 -7.95 -7.64 1.06
C ILE A 168 -8.67 -8.99 1.11
N ARG A 169 -7.98 -10.07 1.49
CA ARG A 169 -8.59 -11.40 1.63
C ARG A 169 -9.72 -11.39 2.66
N GLY A 170 -9.44 -10.93 3.88
CA GLY A 170 -10.42 -10.97 4.96
C GLY A 170 -11.66 -10.14 4.62
N TRP A 171 -11.49 -8.94 4.07
CA TRP A 171 -12.62 -8.14 3.60
C TRP A 171 -13.39 -8.84 2.48
N TRP A 172 -12.67 -9.37 1.50
CA TRP A 172 -13.29 -10.01 0.33
C TRP A 172 -14.12 -11.25 0.69
N LEU A 173 -13.71 -12.02 1.72
CA LEU A 173 -14.42 -13.21 2.17
C LEU A 173 -15.64 -12.89 3.05
N TYR A 174 -15.50 -11.93 3.97
CA TYR A 174 -16.48 -11.75 5.04
C TYR A 174 -17.46 -10.60 4.79
N ALA A 175 -17.17 -9.65 3.90
CA ALA A 175 -18.08 -8.55 3.64
C ALA A 175 -19.26 -8.96 2.76
N ALA A 176 -20.47 -8.62 3.19
CA ALA A 176 -21.67 -8.79 2.38
C ALA A 176 -21.55 -8.06 1.03
N PRO A 177 -22.04 -8.64 -0.08
CA PRO A 177 -22.06 -7.98 -1.38
C PRO A 177 -22.77 -6.62 -1.34
N GLY A 178 -22.26 -5.65 -2.09
CA GLY A 178 -22.85 -4.33 -2.25
C GLY A 178 -21.83 -3.20 -2.28
N ARG A 179 -22.32 -1.96 -2.36
CA ARG A 179 -21.48 -0.76 -2.53
C ARG A 179 -20.42 -0.59 -1.44
N GLY A 180 -20.74 -0.96 -0.19
CA GLY A 180 -19.78 -0.89 0.92
C GLY A 180 -18.57 -1.80 0.68
N ARG A 181 -18.82 -3.05 0.25
CA ARG A 181 -17.77 -4.01 -0.12
C ARG A 181 -16.88 -3.46 -1.22
N ASP A 182 -17.50 -2.95 -2.27
CA ASP A 182 -16.81 -2.40 -3.43
C ASP A 182 -15.89 -1.24 -3.07
N LEU A 183 -16.40 -0.26 -2.30
CA LEU A 183 -15.63 0.92 -1.91
C LEU A 183 -14.42 0.59 -1.04
N VAL A 184 -14.59 -0.28 -0.03
CA VAL A 184 -13.48 -0.70 0.83
C VAL A 184 -12.49 -1.54 0.05
N SER A 185 -12.93 -2.41 -0.87
CA SER A 185 -12.05 -3.15 -1.77
C SER A 185 -11.23 -2.21 -2.64
N LEU A 186 -11.84 -1.19 -3.26
CA LEU A 186 -11.14 -0.18 -4.05
C LEU A 186 -10.11 0.58 -3.20
N GLY A 187 -10.45 0.95 -1.96
CA GLY A 187 -9.53 1.60 -1.03
C GLY A 187 -8.33 0.74 -0.66
N LEU A 188 -8.55 -0.53 -0.31
CA LEU A 188 -7.44 -1.46 0.00
C LEU A 188 -6.53 -1.71 -1.21
N TRP A 189 -7.10 -1.83 -2.41
CA TRP A 189 -6.31 -1.96 -3.63
C TRP A 189 -5.59 -0.68 -4.03
N LEU A 190 -6.16 0.50 -3.74
CA LEU A 190 -5.46 1.79 -3.90
C LEU A 190 -4.19 1.81 -3.05
N PHE A 191 -4.27 1.44 -1.77
CA PHE A 191 -3.08 1.36 -0.90
C PHE A 191 -2.09 0.29 -1.36
N PHE A 192 -2.56 -0.83 -1.90
CA PHE A 192 -1.67 -1.85 -2.46
C PHE A 192 -0.91 -1.33 -3.68
N VAL A 193 -1.61 -0.68 -4.62
CA VAL A 193 -1.02 -0.08 -5.81
C VAL A 193 -0.05 1.03 -5.45
N GLU A 194 -0.42 1.89 -4.48
CA GLU A 194 0.44 2.96 -3.99
C GLU A 194 1.74 2.40 -3.38
N ASN A 195 1.65 1.41 -2.48
CA ASN A 195 2.81 0.75 -1.90
C ASN A 195 3.72 0.09 -2.97
N VAL A 196 3.12 -0.47 -4.02
CA VAL A 196 3.90 -1.05 -5.14
C VAL A 196 4.58 0.04 -5.97
N LEU A 197 3.90 1.15 -6.27
CA LEU A 197 4.45 2.23 -7.09
C LEU A 197 5.38 3.17 -6.31
N PHE A 198 5.34 3.15 -4.98
CA PHE A 198 6.09 4.04 -4.12
C PHE A 198 7.58 4.18 -4.49
N PRO A 199 8.34 3.11 -4.80
CA PRO A 199 9.73 3.23 -5.18
C PRO A 199 9.98 4.16 -6.38
N ASN A 200 9.09 4.13 -7.39
CA ASN A 200 9.21 4.96 -8.59
C ASN A 200 9.16 6.47 -8.28
N GLN A 201 8.53 6.86 -7.17
CA GLN A 201 8.43 8.28 -6.81
C GLN A 201 9.81 8.93 -6.71
N HIS A 202 10.84 8.18 -6.30
CA HIS A 202 12.20 8.73 -6.23
C HIS A 202 12.69 9.22 -7.60
N GLN A 203 12.50 8.46 -8.68
CA GLN A 203 12.87 8.92 -10.03
C GLN A 203 11.95 10.06 -10.49
N GLU A 204 10.68 10.02 -10.09
CA GLU A 204 9.69 11.05 -10.45
C GLU A 204 9.98 12.42 -9.81
N TYR A 205 10.47 12.46 -8.57
CA TYR A 205 11.02 13.66 -7.94
C TYR A 205 12.41 13.99 -8.52
N GLY A 206 13.25 12.97 -8.66
CA GLY A 206 14.65 13.08 -9.05
C GLY A 206 14.90 13.80 -10.35
N VAL A 207 14.10 13.52 -11.38
CA VAL A 207 14.27 14.16 -12.69
C VAL A 207 14.09 15.68 -12.62
N LEU A 208 13.08 16.17 -11.89
CA LEU A 208 12.82 17.60 -11.75
C LEU A 208 13.79 18.26 -10.76
N SER A 209 14.16 17.56 -9.69
CA SER A 209 15.17 18.08 -8.74
C SER A 209 16.54 18.24 -9.40
N LEU A 210 16.93 17.30 -10.27
CA LEU A 210 18.20 17.38 -10.99
C LEU A 210 18.19 18.51 -12.02
N GLU A 211 17.12 18.62 -12.81
CA GLU A 211 16.95 19.74 -13.74
C GLU A 211 17.02 21.09 -13.02
N ALA A 212 16.35 21.21 -11.87
CA ALA A 212 16.35 22.42 -11.09
C ALA A 212 17.75 22.73 -10.52
N TYR A 213 18.46 21.72 -10.03
CA TYR A 213 19.86 21.84 -9.58
C TYR A 213 20.79 22.32 -10.70
N ASP A 214 20.74 21.68 -11.87
CA ASP A 214 21.56 22.03 -13.04
C ASP A 214 21.27 23.45 -13.54
N ALA A 215 20.03 23.93 -13.36
CA ALA A 215 19.63 25.30 -13.64
C ALA A 215 19.97 26.32 -12.54
N GLY A 216 20.69 25.92 -11.49
CA GLY A 216 21.07 26.76 -10.36
C GLY A 216 19.92 27.09 -9.40
N ARG A 217 18.82 26.33 -9.45
CA ARG A 217 17.61 26.50 -8.62
C ARG A 217 17.32 25.22 -7.84
N THR A 218 17.99 24.99 -6.73
CA THR A 218 17.74 23.79 -5.91
C THR A 218 16.79 24.06 -4.75
N THR A 219 15.89 23.12 -4.46
CA THR A 219 15.14 23.07 -3.20
C THR A 219 15.84 22.27 -2.12
N ALA A 220 16.90 21.52 -2.46
CA ALA A 220 17.70 20.79 -1.49
C ALA A 220 18.53 21.76 -0.66
N GLU A 221 18.48 21.61 0.66
CA GLU A 221 19.32 22.39 1.57
C GLU A 221 20.81 22.09 1.34
N PRO A 222 21.72 23.07 1.54
CA PRO A 222 23.15 22.88 1.36
C PRO A 222 23.70 21.67 2.14
N GLN A 223 23.24 21.49 3.38
CA GLN A 223 23.68 20.38 4.24
C GLN A 223 23.39 19.00 3.62
N LEU A 224 22.27 18.85 2.89
CA LEU A 224 21.94 17.59 2.21
C LEU A 224 22.93 17.32 1.06
N LEU A 225 23.26 18.34 0.29
CA LEU A 225 24.19 18.25 -0.84
C LEU A 225 25.63 18.03 -0.38
N ASP A 226 26.07 18.75 0.66
CA ASP A 226 27.37 18.58 1.29
C ASP A 226 27.51 17.17 1.87
N PHE A 227 26.44 16.67 2.48
CA PHE A 227 26.39 15.30 2.99
C PHE A 227 26.52 14.28 1.85
N ALA A 228 25.74 14.39 0.77
CA ALA A 228 25.85 13.52 -0.39
C ALA A 228 27.26 13.53 -0.99
N ALA A 229 27.87 14.72 -1.13
CA ALA A 229 29.24 14.88 -1.59
C ALA A 229 30.26 14.19 -0.65
N SER A 230 30.06 14.27 0.67
CA SER A 230 30.91 13.58 1.65
C SER A 230 30.87 12.05 1.53
N GLN A 231 29.78 11.50 0.97
CA GLN A 231 29.62 10.07 0.66
C GLN A 231 30.14 9.70 -0.74
N GLY A 232 30.78 10.64 -1.44
CA GLY A 232 31.24 10.44 -2.82
C GLY A 232 30.12 10.43 -3.86
N GLN A 233 28.90 10.87 -3.50
CA GLN A 233 27.79 10.96 -4.44
C GLN A 233 27.77 12.31 -5.16
N SER A 234 27.52 12.27 -6.47
CA SER A 234 27.13 13.46 -7.21
C SER A 234 25.64 13.72 -7.02
N PRO A 235 25.16 14.96 -7.24
CA PRO A 235 23.74 15.27 -7.24
C PRO A 235 22.92 14.34 -8.13
N ALA A 236 23.44 14.00 -9.32
CA ALA A 236 22.79 13.05 -10.22
C ALA A 236 22.70 11.63 -9.65
N MET A 237 23.75 11.14 -8.97
CA MET A 237 23.73 9.83 -8.30
C MET A 237 22.73 9.79 -7.15
N PHE A 238 22.59 10.89 -6.42
CA PHE A 238 21.62 11.02 -5.33
C PHE A 238 20.17 11.08 -5.87
N MET A 239 19.90 11.93 -6.86
CA MET A 239 18.53 12.20 -7.35
C MET A 239 18.01 11.10 -8.30
N LEU A 240 18.90 10.43 -9.05
CA LEU A 240 18.55 9.36 -9.99
C LEU A 240 19.40 8.11 -9.72
N PRO A 241 19.16 7.42 -8.60
CA PRO A 241 20.09 6.41 -8.07
C PRO A 241 20.00 5.04 -8.74
N VAL A 242 19.00 4.83 -9.62
CA VAL A 242 18.82 3.57 -10.34
C VAL A 242 18.90 3.80 -11.84
N PRO A 243 19.27 2.78 -12.63
CA PRO A 243 19.26 2.90 -14.08
C PRO A 243 17.88 3.27 -14.65
N SER A 244 17.87 4.03 -15.75
CA SER A 244 16.66 4.51 -16.45
C SER A 244 15.73 3.42 -16.99
N TRP A 245 16.13 2.15 -16.96
CA TRP A 245 15.23 1.03 -17.30
C TRP A 245 14.36 0.58 -16.12
N VAL A 246 14.74 0.88 -14.87
CA VAL A 246 14.07 0.37 -13.68
C VAL A 246 12.68 0.97 -13.52
N HIS A 247 12.55 2.29 -13.69
CA HIS A 247 11.28 2.99 -13.58
C HIS A 247 10.18 2.40 -14.49
N PRO A 248 10.37 2.30 -15.83
CA PRO A 248 9.37 1.69 -16.70
C PRO A 248 9.16 0.20 -16.43
N ALA A 249 10.23 -0.55 -16.14
CA ALA A 249 10.11 -1.97 -15.82
C ALA A 249 9.22 -2.20 -14.60
N TRP A 250 9.41 -1.42 -13.53
CA TRP A 250 8.63 -1.55 -12.31
C TRP A 250 7.20 -1.03 -12.47
N LEU A 251 7.02 0.12 -13.14
CA LEU A 251 5.70 0.67 -13.45
C LEU A 251 4.83 -0.34 -14.19
N VAL A 252 5.39 -0.99 -15.21
CA VAL A 252 4.68 -1.97 -16.03
C VAL A 252 4.56 -3.32 -15.32
N CYS A 253 5.67 -3.93 -14.92
CA CYS A 253 5.66 -5.31 -14.42
C CYS A 253 5.09 -5.46 -13.01
N ALA A 254 5.27 -4.48 -12.12
CA ALA A 254 4.72 -4.52 -10.76
C ALA A 254 3.46 -3.66 -10.66
N GLY A 255 3.52 -2.41 -11.11
CA GLY A 255 2.41 -1.46 -11.07
C GLY A 255 1.19 -1.94 -11.85
N LEU A 256 1.30 -2.13 -13.17
CA LEU A 256 0.15 -2.59 -13.97
C LEU A 256 -0.29 -4.01 -13.62
N LEU A 257 0.62 -4.90 -13.19
CA LEU A 257 0.25 -6.23 -12.72
C LEU A 257 -0.63 -6.18 -11.46
N SER A 258 -0.33 -5.27 -10.53
CA SER A 258 -1.18 -5.06 -9.36
C SER A 258 -2.58 -4.57 -9.74
N LEU A 259 -2.71 -3.75 -10.79
CA LEU A 259 -4.00 -3.32 -11.35
C LEU A 259 -4.73 -4.47 -12.07
N VAL A 260 -4.02 -5.36 -12.77
CA VAL A 260 -4.59 -6.60 -13.33
C VAL A 260 -5.20 -7.46 -12.22
N LEU A 261 -4.47 -7.65 -11.11
CA LEU A 261 -4.94 -8.39 -9.95
C LEU A 261 -6.16 -7.72 -9.32
N ALA A 262 -6.11 -6.41 -9.08
CA ALA A 262 -7.23 -5.63 -8.55
C ALA A 262 -8.48 -5.82 -9.41
N ARG A 263 -8.36 -5.62 -10.72
CA ARG A 263 -9.47 -5.75 -11.67
C ARG A 263 -10.10 -7.14 -11.68
N ARG A 264 -9.30 -8.20 -11.54
CA ARG A 264 -9.79 -9.58 -11.52
C ARG A 264 -10.40 -10.00 -10.18
N ILE A 265 -9.92 -9.45 -9.08
CA ILE A 265 -10.37 -9.81 -7.74
C ILE A 265 -11.63 -9.02 -7.36
N VAL A 266 -11.67 -7.72 -7.66
CA VAL A 266 -12.82 -6.84 -7.39
C VAL A 266 -13.95 -7.10 -8.38
N GLY A 267 -13.63 -7.36 -9.66
CA GLY A 267 -14.60 -7.77 -10.67
C GLY A 267 -15.44 -6.65 -11.29
N LEU A 268 -15.40 -5.43 -10.74
CA LEU A 268 -16.13 -4.27 -11.29
C LEU A 268 -15.55 -3.81 -12.63
N ARG A 269 -16.41 -3.29 -13.51
CA ARG A 269 -15.98 -2.65 -14.75
C ARG A 269 -15.19 -1.39 -14.39
N TRP A 270 -14.03 -1.19 -15.02
CA TRP A 270 -13.14 -0.04 -14.78
C TRP A 270 -12.43 0.01 -13.41
N THR A 271 -12.25 -1.12 -12.73
CA THR A 271 -11.51 -1.14 -11.45
C THR A 271 -10.09 -0.59 -11.60
N ALA A 272 -9.32 -1.06 -12.60
CA ALA A 272 -7.93 -0.64 -12.76
C ALA A 272 -7.85 0.86 -13.03
N THR A 273 -8.67 1.33 -13.97
CA THR A 273 -8.78 2.75 -14.35
C THR A 273 -9.19 3.62 -13.18
N THR A 274 -10.20 3.19 -12.40
CA THR A 274 -10.65 3.94 -11.22
C THR A 274 -9.52 4.07 -10.19
N ILE A 275 -8.80 2.98 -9.89
CA ILE A 275 -7.69 3.03 -8.93
C ILE A 275 -6.57 3.94 -9.43
N ALA A 276 -6.15 3.79 -10.69
CA ALA A 276 -5.11 4.63 -11.28
C ALA A 276 -5.51 6.11 -11.31
N ALA A 277 -6.76 6.42 -11.67
CA ALA A 277 -7.26 7.79 -11.69
C ALA A 277 -7.31 8.41 -10.29
N VAL A 278 -7.79 7.68 -9.28
CA VAL A 278 -7.81 8.16 -7.89
C VAL A 278 -6.39 8.33 -7.35
N TYR A 279 -5.47 7.40 -7.65
CA TYR A 279 -4.06 7.52 -7.28
C TYR A 279 -3.41 8.77 -7.90
N LEU A 280 -3.60 9.00 -9.20
CA LEU A 280 -3.05 10.18 -9.88
C LEU A 280 -3.69 11.49 -9.40
N ALA A 281 -5.01 11.50 -9.13
CA ALA A 281 -5.69 12.65 -8.56
C ALA A 281 -5.15 12.97 -7.16
N TYR A 282 -4.95 11.95 -6.33
CA TYR A 282 -4.29 12.09 -5.04
C TYR A 282 -2.88 12.66 -5.18
N ARG A 283 -2.04 12.09 -6.06
CA ARG A 283 -0.67 12.57 -6.32
C ARG A 283 -0.67 14.02 -6.76
N ALA A 284 -1.61 14.44 -7.63
CA ALA A 284 -1.74 15.82 -8.08
C ALA A 284 -2.12 16.79 -6.94
N VAL A 285 -3.07 16.40 -6.07
CA VAL A 285 -3.45 17.20 -4.90
C VAL A 285 -2.30 17.33 -3.91
N MET A 286 -1.62 16.23 -3.59
CA MET A 286 -0.47 16.24 -2.69
C MET A 286 0.69 17.04 -3.29
N TRP A 287 0.94 16.91 -4.59
CA TRP A 287 1.92 17.69 -5.32
C TRP A 287 1.66 19.19 -5.17
N LEU A 288 0.42 19.65 -5.43
CA LEU A 288 0.03 21.06 -5.26
C LEU A 288 0.28 21.54 -3.82
N ALA A 289 -0.12 20.75 -2.83
CA ALA A 289 0.06 21.10 -1.43
C ALA A 289 1.54 21.18 -1.03
N LEU A 290 2.35 20.20 -1.42
CA LEU A 290 3.78 20.13 -1.11
C LEU A 290 4.55 21.26 -1.79
N VAL A 291 4.34 21.49 -3.09
CA VAL A 291 4.96 22.60 -3.82
C VAL A 291 4.54 23.94 -3.20
N GLY A 292 3.26 24.11 -2.83
CA GLY A 292 2.77 25.30 -2.13
C GLY A 292 3.44 25.54 -0.77
N MET A 293 3.93 24.48 -0.11
CA MET A 293 4.72 24.54 1.13
C MET A 293 6.24 24.64 0.86
N GLY A 294 6.66 24.81 -0.39
CA GLY A 294 8.06 24.97 -0.78
C GLY A 294 8.85 23.66 -0.79
N PHE A 295 8.19 22.53 -0.98
CA PHE A 295 8.84 21.24 -1.24
C PHE A 295 9.08 21.02 -2.75
N PRO A 296 10.02 20.12 -3.11
CA PRO A 296 10.30 19.78 -4.51
C PRO A 296 9.07 19.26 -5.26
N ALA A 297 9.02 19.55 -6.56
CA ALA A 297 8.02 19.00 -7.46
C ALA A 297 8.36 17.56 -7.85
N SER A 298 7.33 16.81 -8.26
CA SER A 298 7.43 15.46 -8.83
C SER A 298 6.64 15.41 -10.12
N VAL A 299 7.10 14.65 -11.10
CA VAL A 299 6.29 14.39 -12.30
C VAL A 299 5.09 13.50 -11.96
N LEU A 300 4.03 13.61 -12.77
CA LEU A 300 2.84 12.76 -12.65
C LEU A 300 2.83 11.75 -13.81
N PRO A 301 3.02 10.44 -13.55
CA PRO A 301 3.11 9.43 -14.60
C PRO A 301 1.73 9.09 -15.19
N LEU A 302 1.15 10.01 -15.98
CA LEU A 302 -0.18 9.85 -16.61
C LEU A 302 -0.28 8.62 -17.51
N VAL A 303 0.85 8.10 -18.00
CA VAL A 303 0.96 6.83 -18.74
C VAL A 303 0.39 5.65 -17.95
N LEU A 304 0.40 5.70 -16.61
CA LEU A 304 -0.24 4.71 -15.75
C LEU A 304 -1.75 4.59 -16.05
N LEU A 305 -2.43 5.71 -16.32
CA LEU A 305 -3.86 5.72 -16.64
C LEU A 305 -4.14 5.03 -17.97
N VAL A 306 -3.27 5.24 -18.97
CA VAL A 306 -3.36 4.54 -20.26
C VAL A 306 -3.21 3.04 -20.06
N GLY A 307 -2.17 2.62 -19.33
CA GLY A 307 -1.98 1.21 -18.98
C GLY A 307 -3.20 0.61 -18.25
N ALA A 308 -3.78 1.35 -17.31
CA ALA A 308 -4.95 0.92 -16.54
C ALA A 308 -6.21 0.74 -17.41
N VAL A 309 -6.46 1.67 -18.34
CA VAL A 309 -7.55 1.56 -19.33
C VAL A 309 -7.37 0.33 -20.20
N LEU A 310 -6.16 0.08 -20.69
CA LEU A 310 -5.89 -1.09 -21.52
C LEU A 310 -6.00 -2.40 -20.73
N VAL A 311 -5.62 -2.40 -19.45
CA VAL A 311 -5.86 -3.55 -18.55
C VAL A 311 -7.36 -3.83 -18.42
N ASP A 312 -8.17 -2.81 -18.17
CA ASP A 312 -9.63 -2.97 -18.08
C ASP A 312 -10.23 -3.49 -19.38
N LEU A 313 -9.80 -2.97 -20.53
CA LEU A 313 -10.24 -3.42 -21.85
C LEU A 313 -9.82 -4.87 -22.11
N ALA A 314 -8.54 -5.21 -21.91
CA ALA A 314 -8.02 -6.55 -22.11
C ALA A 314 -8.73 -7.59 -21.24
N VAL A 315 -8.97 -7.28 -19.96
CA VAL A 315 -9.72 -8.17 -19.07
C VAL A 315 -11.19 -8.30 -19.51
N THR A 316 -11.81 -7.19 -19.93
CA THR A 316 -13.22 -7.18 -20.39
C THR A 316 -13.39 -8.00 -21.67
N TYR A 317 -12.47 -7.89 -22.63
CA TYR A 317 -12.46 -8.65 -23.88
C TYR A 317 -11.77 -10.01 -23.76
N ARG A 318 -11.37 -10.42 -22.55
CA ARG A 318 -10.75 -11.72 -22.25
C ARG A 318 -9.51 -12.02 -23.11
N VAL A 319 -8.73 -11.00 -23.43
CA VAL A 319 -7.45 -11.14 -24.13
C VAL A 319 -6.49 -11.90 -23.20
N PRO A 320 -5.84 -12.99 -23.65
CA PRO A 320 -4.93 -13.74 -22.80
C PRO A 320 -3.69 -12.90 -22.47
N GLY A 321 -3.16 -13.05 -21.25
CA GLY A 321 -2.09 -12.22 -20.70
C GLY A 321 -0.80 -12.22 -21.52
N TRP A 322 -0.48 -13.33 -22.20
CA TRP A 322 0.69 -13.41 -23.08
C TRP A 322 0.59 -12.51 -24.31
N ALA A 323 -0.63 -12.17 -24.75
CA ALA A 323 -0.88 -11.24 -25.85
C ALA A 323 -1.17 -9.82 -25.32
N ALA A 324 -1.96 -9.71 -24.25
CA ALA A 324 -2.29 -8.43 -23.63
C ALA A 324 -1.06 -7.73 -23.05
N GLY A 325 -0.15 -8.46 -22.41
CA GLY A 325 1.04 -7.89 -21.76
C GLY A 325 1.94 -7.13 -22.73
N PRO A 326 2.45 -7.74 -23.81
CA PRO A 326 3.28 -7.04 -24.78
C PRO A 326 2.57 -5.86 -25.45
N LEU A 327 1.28 -5.99 -25.76
CA LEU A 327 0.48 -4.90 -26.34
C LEU A 327 0.39 -3.71 -25.37
N VAL A 328 0.01 -3.96 -24.12
CA VAL A 328 -0.09 -2.92 -23.09
C VAL A 328 1.26 -2.24 -22.86
N ALA A 329 2.33 -3.03 -22.72
CA ALA A 329 3.69 -2.50 -22.56
C ALA A 329 4.09 -1.62 -23.75
N GLY A 330 3.85 -2.08 -24.99
CA GLY A 330 4.14 -1.31 -26.19
C GLY A 330 3.42 0.04 -26.25
N VAL A 331 2.11 0.06 -25.95
CA VAL A 331 1.35 1.33 -25.92
C VAL A 331 1.80 2.24 -24.77
N VAL A 332 2.09 1.67 -23.60
CA VAL A 332 2.63 2.42 -22.45
C VAL A 332 3.98 3.06 -22.79
N TYR A 333 4.90 2.34 -23.43
CA TYR A 333 6.15 2.93 -23.91
C TYR A 333 5.92 4.00 -24.98
N GLY A 334 5.00 3.78 -25.93
CA GLY A 334 4.67 4.78 -26.95
C GLY A 334 4.13 6.09 -26.35
N VAL A 335 3.24 6.01 -25.37
CA VAL A 335 2.73 7.20 -24.65
C VAL A 335 3.80 7.78 -23.72
N GLY A 336 4.59 6.92 -23.08
CA GLY A 336 5.73 7.30 -22.25
C GLY A 336 6.73 8.16 -23.01
N TYR A 337 6.98 7.84 -24.29
CA TYR A 337 7.85 8.63 -25.17
C TYR A 337 7.33 10.05 -25.34
N GLY A 338 6.02 10.19 -25.56
CA GLY A 338 5.36 11.48 -25.63
C GLY A 338 5.50 12.26 -24.31
N GLN A 339 5.25 11.63 -23.16
CA GLN A 339 5.39 12.32 -21.87
C GLN A 339 6.83 12.70 -21.54
N GLU A 340 7.80 11.82 -21.81
CA GLU A 340 9.23 12.10 -21.64
C GLU A 340 9.65 13.31 -22.49
N SER A 341 9.21 13.38 -23.75
CA SER A 341 9.52 14.51 -24.65
C SER A 341 8.97 15.85 -24.17
N LEU A 342 7.97 15.83 -23.27
CA LEU A 342 7.37 17.01 -22.65
C LEU A 342 7.93 17.29 -21.24
N GLY A 343 8.91 16.52 -20.77
CA GLY A 343 9.45 16.64 -19.41
C GLY A 343 8.48 16.17 -18.32
N LEU A 344 7.48 15.35 -18.66
CA LEU A 344 6.44 14.86 -17.74
C LEU A 344 6.69 13.43 -17.25
N LEU A 345 7.87 12.88 -17.49
CA LEU A 345 8.26 11.51 -17.12
C LEU A 345 9.79 11.45 -16.94
N PRO A 346 10.31 10.59 -16.05
CA PRO A 346 11.76 10.35 -16.01
C PRO A 346 12.23 9.74 -17.33
N PRO A 347 13.48 9.97 -17.76
CA PRO A 347 13.99 9.43 -19.01
C PRO A 347 13.99 7.91 -19.01
N TRP A 348 13.42 7.29 -20.05
CA TRP A 348 13.33 5.83 -20.16
C TRP A 348 14.43 5.27 -21.06
N ASN A 349 15.03 4.16 -20.64
CA ASN A 349 15.87 3.40 -21.54
C ASN A 349 15.00 2.61 -22.52
N TRP A 350 14.91 3.08 -23.77
CA TRP A 350 14.09 2.45 -24.82
C TRP A 350 14.45 0.99 -25.13
N TRP A 351 15.69 0.56 -24.89
CA TRP A 351 16.08 -0.84 -25.01
C TRP A 351 15.36 -1.77 -24.04
N SER A 352 14.84 -1.22 -22.93
CA SER A 352 14.07 -1.98 -21.94
C SER A 352 12.68 -2.40 -22.42
N LEU A 353 12.16 -1.82 -23.52
CA LEU A 353 10.83 -2.14 -24.04
C LEU A 353 10.63 -3.64 -24.25
N LEU A 354 11.55 -4.30 -24.97
CA LEU A 354 11.43 -5.72 -25.27
C LEU A 354 11.44 -6.61 -24.02
N PRO A 355 12.43 -6.53 -23.11
CA PRO A 355 12.42 -7.35 -21.90
C PRO A 355 11.24 -7.02 -20.97
N VAL A 356 10.77 -5.77 -20.90
CA VAL A 356 9.60 -5.40 -20.10
C VAL A 356 8.31 -5.93 -20.72
N ALA A 357 8.13 -5.85 -22.03
CA ALA A 357 6.99 -6.41 -22.74
C ALA A 357 6.90 -7.93 -22.57
N VAL A 358 8.03 -8.64 -22.71
CA VAL A 358 8.12 -10.08 -22.49
C VAL A 358 7.85 -10.41 -21.02
N GLY A 359 8.52 -9.73 -20.09
CA GLY A 359 8.37 -9.94 -18.65
C GLY A 359 6.93 -9.75 -18.20
N PHE A 360 6.28 -8.66 -18.61
CA PHE A 360 4.89 -8.38 -18.26
C PHE A 360 3.92 -9.39 -18.90
N GLY A 361 4.16 -9.80 -20.15
CA GLY A 361 3.41 -10.88 -20.80
C GLY A 361 3.49 -12.21 -20.03
N VAL A 362 4.68 -12.59 -19.58
CA VAL A 362 4.90 -13.80 -18.76
C VAL A 362 4.21 -13.68 -17.40
N LEU A 363 4.36 -12.55 -16.71
CA LEU A 363 3.72 -12.31 -15.41
C LEU A 363 2.20 -12.37 -15.50
N TRP A 364 1.61 -11.72 -16.52
CA TRP A 364 0.17 -11.75 -16.74
C TRP A 364 -0.32 -13.15 -17.14
N ALA A 365 0.41 -13.87 -18.00
CA ALA A 365 0.11 -15.28 -18.29
C ALA A 365 0.17 -16.15 -17.01
N GLY A 366 1.11 -15.87 -16.10
CA GLY A 366 1.16 -16.45 -14.76
C GLY A 366 -0.11 -16.19 -13.96
N VAL A 367 -0.60 -14.94 -13.95
CA VAL A 367 -1.90 -14.59 -13.34
C VAL A 367 -3.06 -15.36 -13.97
N ASP A 368 -3.08 -15.54 -15.29
CA ASP A 368 -4.10 -16.36 -15.97
C ASP A 368 -4.05 -17.83 -15.57
N LEU A 369 -2.86 -18.38 -15.37
CA LEU A 369 -2.68 -19.76 -14.92
C LEU A 369 -3.13 -19.91 -13.47
N VAL A 370 -2.73 -19.00 -12.57
CA VAL A 370 -3.15 -18.99 -11.17
C VAL A 370 -4.67 -18.81 -11.07
N ALA A 371 -5.26 -17.94 -11.89
CA ALA A 371 -6.71 -17.70 -11.93
C ALA A 371 -7.52 -18.97 -12.23
N ARG A 372 -6.96 -19.91 -12.99
CA ARG A 372 -7.56 -21.20 -13.36
C ARG A 372 -7.17 -22.35 -12.42
N SER A 373 -6.26 -22.10 -11.47
CA SER A 373 -5.71 -23.14 -10.61
C SER A 373 -6.67 -23.58 -9.50
N ARG A 374 -6.62 -24.86 -9.14
CA ARG A 374 -7.29 -25.40 -7.94
C ARG A 374 -6.77 -24.76 -6.65
N TRP A 375 -5.53 -24.27 -6.67
CA TRP A 375 -4.95 -23.55 -5.54
C TRP A 375 -5.72 -22.27 -5.25
N LEU A 376 -5.96 -21.44 -6.26
CA LEU A 376 -6.75 -20.21 -6.08
C LEU A 376 -8.20 -20.52 -5.71
N ALA A 377 -8.80 -21.56 -6.27
CA ALA A 377 -10.15 -22.00 -5.89
C ALA A 377 -10.23 -22.32 -4.38
N ARG A 378 -9.25 -23.05 -3.84
CA ARG A 378 -9.13 -23.30 -2.39
C ARG A 378 -8.79 -22.05 -1.61
N TRP A 379 -7.98 -21.16 -2.17
CA TRP A 379 -7.70 -19.87 -1.54
C TRP A 379 -9.01 -19.10 -1.37
N ARG A 380 -9.88 -19.10 -2.37
CA ARG A 380 -11.14 -18.37 -2.37
C ARG A 380 -12.21 -18.88 -1.38
N SER A 381 -12.04 -20.05 -0.78
CA SER A 381 -12.93 -20.54 0.28
C SER A 381 -12.42 -20.12 1.66
N ALA A 382 -13.35 -19.85 2.58
CA ALA A 382 -13.03 -19.72 4.01
C ALA A 382 -12.49 -21.06 4.55
N ASP A 383 -11.57 -21.00 5.52
CA ASP A 383 -10.94 -22.20 6.10
C ASP A 383 -11.91 -23.01 6.98
N GLU A 384 -12.91 -22.39 7.60
CA GLU A 384 -13.93 -23.02 8.43
C GLU A 384 -15.30 -22.35 8.14
N PRO A 385 -16.42 -23.10 8.16
CA PRO A 385 -17.75 -22.49 8.10
C PRO A 385 -17.93 -21.58 9.32
N VAL A 386 -18.48 -20.38 9.11
CA VAL A 386 -18.82 -19.45 10.21
C VAL A 386 -19.68 -20.22 11.19
N ALA A 387 -19.22 -20.36 12.44
CA ALA A 387 -20.01 -21.02 13.48
C ALA A 387 -21.38 -20.33 13.52
N GLU A 388 -22.45 -21.09 13.24
CA GLU A 388 -23.81 -20.59 13.35
C GLU A 388 -23.99 -19.99 14.75
N GLN A 389 -24.53 -18.77 14.80
CA GLN A 389 -24.98 -18.19 16.06
C GLN A 389 -26.04 -19.14 16.61
N VAL A 390 -25.68 -19.91 17.65
CA VAL A 390 -26.68 -20.57 18.48
C VAL A 390 -27.54 -19.43 19.05
N PRO A 391 -28.86 -19.38 18.76
CA PRO A 391 -29.71 -18.35 19.31
C PRO A 391 -29.60 -18.43 20.84
N ALA A 392 -29.41 -17.27 21.48
CA ALA A 392 -29.42 -17.20 22.93
C ALA A 392 -30.74 -17.84 23.43
N PRO A 393 -30.70 -18.73 24.44
CA PRO A 393 -31.92 -19.22 25.06
C PRO A 393 -32.69 -18.01 25.59
N VAL A 394 -33.95 -17.89 25.15
CA VAL A 394 -34.92 -16.87 25.55
C VAL A 394 -35.19 -16.95 27.05
#